data_AF-A0A1M3NIA4-F1
#
_entry.id   AF-A0A1M3NIA4-F1
#
_cell.length_a   1.000
_cell.length_b   1.000
_cell.length_c   1.000
_cell.angle_alpha   90.00
_cell.angle_beta   90.00
_cell.angle_gamma   90.00
#
_symmetry.space_group_name_H-M   'P 1'
#
loop_
_entity.id
_entity.type
_entity.pdbx_description
1 polymer ?
#
loop_
_entity_poly.entity_id
_entity_poly.type
_entity_poly.pdbx_seq_one_letter_code
_entity_poly.pdbx_strand_id
1 'polypeptide(L)'
;MRRRIAALFIATLLSTSVVSCGGEAPPPAPPKQESVAAWADVFEGTPDLYAVIRPQAMKRDGLYGSFFKAVVRAAQARGVARGDTMVRAAEGAEEIIVGLSKGFDAALVLRGVPASLDPQKITDAEGRALFRPTSDRAKVIEYELLDRRHADAGAVFVLPDRTWVGTLGDARTRARQVFAMPARRPAPEVDPDALAVVRVSGPLVHALDRHPLYGMLSKKLTTALFALKPGKGGLVVGLTYADADATAWGEMQAKRVVEELAKDGGAAGGVSESRAWLKTAKVTYEGTTVFVRVAVPPRLLEELPNASGADLGL
;
A
#
# COMPACT_ATOMS: atom_id res chain seq x y z
N MET A 1 58.35 -0.79 -9.27
CA MET A 1 57.37 -1.08 -8.20
C MET A 1 56.43 -2.19 -8.68
N ARG A 2 56.25 -3.21 -7.84
CA ARG A 2 55.63 -4.57 -7.99
C ARG A 2 54.37 -4.64 -8.91
N ARG A 3 54.30 -5.46 -9.98
CA ARG A 3 53.98 -6.92 -10.11
C ARG A 3 52.65 -7.33 -9.42
N ARG A 4 51.56 -7.60 -10.15
CA ARG A 4 51.11 -8.84 -10.88
C ARG A 4 50.30 -9.84 -10.02
N ILE A 5 49.06 -10.10 -10.44
CA ILE A 5 48.42 -11.41 -10.76
C ILE A 5 48.14 -12.44 -9.63
N ALA A 6 46.84 -12.76 -9.51
CA ALA A 6 46.14 -14.05 -9.37
C ALA A 6 46.16 -14.93 -8.09
N ALA A 7 45.01 -15.62 -7.99
CA ALA A 7 44.79 -17.02 -7.62
C ALA A 7 44.45 -17.36 -6.16
N LEU A 8 43.15 -17.62 -5.96
CA LEU A 8 42.57 -18.90 -5.53
C LEU A 8 43.54 -19.88 -4.80
N PHE A 9 43.25 -20.16 -3.52
CA PHE A 9 43.70 -21.39 -2.86
C PHE A 9 42.55 -22.02 -2.06
N ILE A 10 42.15 -23.18 -2.55
CA ILE A 10 41.41 -24.24 -1.86
C ILE A 10 42.46 -25.09 -1.12
N ALA A 11 42.20 -25.45 0.14
CA ALA A 11 42.21 -26.84 0.62
C ALA A 11 42.50 -26.97 2.14
N THR A 12 41.61 -27.75 2.78
CA THR A 12 41.86 -28.76 3.83
C THR A 12 42.48 -28.37 5.17
N LEU A 13 41.72 -28.60 6.25
CA LEU A 13 42.22 -29.31 7.44
C LEU A 13 41.10 -30.13 8.13
N LEU A 14 41.40 -31.42 8.27
CA LEU A 14 41.08 -32.39 9.31
C LEU A 14 39.64 -32.89 9.55
N SER A 15 39.43 -34.05 8.93
CA SER A 15 38.83 -35.26 9.50
C SER A 15 39.38 -35.63 10.90
N THR A 16 38.48 -35.77 11.86
CA THR A 16 38.63 -36.71 12.99
C THR A 16 37.36 -37.54 13.09
N SER A 17 37.49 -38.82 12.82
CA SER A 17 36.45 -39.85 12.94
C SER A 17 36.52 -40.47 14.33
N VAL A 18 35.48 -40.26 15.14
CA VAL A 18 35.20 -41.08 16.31
C VAL A 18 34.10 -42.07 15.93
N VAL A 19 34.49 -43.34 15.83
CA VAL A 19 33.58 -44.47 15.72
C VAL A 19 32.99 -44.71 17.10
N SER A 20 31.70 -44.41 17.27
CA SER A 20 30.91 -44.80 18.43
C SER A 20 29.70 -45.59 17.94
N CYS A 21 29.69 -46.89 18.24
CA CYS A 21 28.54 -47.77 18.06
C CYS A 21 27.40 -47.32 19.00
N GLY A 22 26.34 -46.77 18.43
CA GLY A 22 25.08 -46.52 19.10
C GLY A 22 24.06 -46.16 18.04
N GLY A 23 23.00 -46.96 17.91
CA GLY A 23 22.01 -46.84 16.83
C GLY A 23 21.58 -45.40 16.60
N GLU A 24 21.75 -44.94 15.37
CA GLU A 24 21.42 -43.59 14.95
C GLU A 24 19.90 -43.41 15.07
N ALA A 25 19.49 -42.75 16.16
CA ALA A 25 18.15 -42.23 16.25
C ALA A 25 17.94 -41.34 15.02
N PRO A 26 16.82 -41.49 14.28
CA PRO A 26 16.57 -40.67 13.10
C PRO A 26 16.77 -39.20 13.47
N PRO A 27 17.42 -38.39 12.60
CA PRO A 27 17.69 -37.00 12.89
C PRO A 27 16.39 -36.36 13.38
N PRO A 28 16.43 -35.59 14.49
CA PRO A 28 15.23 -34.97 15.01
C PRO A 28 14.56 -34.22 13.87
N ALA A 29 13.28 -34.55 13.62
CA ALA A 29 12.52 -33.93 12.55
C ALA A 29 12.72 -32.41 12.66
N PRO A 30 12.98 -31.71 11.54
CA PRO A 30 13.19 -30.27 11.58
C PRO A 30 12.04 -29.66 12.38
N PRO A 31 12.32 -28.76 13.35
CA PRO A 31 11.32 -28.23 14.24
C PRO A 31 10.17 -27.75 13.37
N LYS A 32 8.99 -28.33 13.60
CA LYS A 32 7.79 -28.08 12.82
C LYS A 32 7.58 -26.57 12.89
N GLN A 33 7.98 -25.84 11.84
CA GLN A 33 7.86 -24.39 11.80
C GLN A 33 6.39 -24.10 11.97
N GLU A 34 6.04 -23.60 13.15
CA GLU A 34 4.67 -23.30 13.48
C GLU A 34 4.15 -22.33 12.42
N SER A 35 3.04 -22.67 11.77
CA SER A 35 2.52 -21.83 10.70
C SER A 35 2.02 -20.53 11.33
N VAL A 36 2.78 -19.45 11.17
CA VAL A 36 2.41 -18.12 11.66
C VAL A 36 1.46 -17.50 10.64
N ALA A 37 0.34 -16.97 11.13
CA ALA A 37 -0.62 -16.22 10.32
C ALA A 37 0.07 -15.04 9.63
N ALA A 38 -0.16 -14.88 8.32
CA ALA A 38 0.38 -13.78 7.53
C ALA A 38 -0.77 -12.88 7.05
N TRP A 39 -0.61 -11.56 7.14
CA TRP A 39 -1.64 -10.61 6.71
C TRP A 39 -2.01 -10.76 5.23
N ALA A 40 -1.06 -11.17 4.39
CA ALA A 40 -1.26 -11.36 2.94
C ALA A 40 -2.29 -12.45 2.64
N ASP A 41 -2.50 -13.39 3.57
CA ASP A 41 -3.47 -14.47 3.41
C ASP A 41 -4.92 -13.98 3.38
N VAL A 42 -5.20 -12.77 3.88
CA VAL A 42 -6.56 -12.18 3.83
C VAL A 42 -7.00 -11.87 2.40
N PHE A 43 -6.05 -11.69 1.48
CA PHE A 43 -6.33 -11.43 0.09
C PHE A 43 -6.48 -12.72 -0.72
N GLU A 44 -7.60 -12.84 -1.43
CA GLU A 44 -7.85 -14.02 -2.26
C GLU A 44 -6.95 -14.06 -3.52
N GLY A 45 -6.54 -12.88 -3.97
CA GLY A 45 -5.60 -12.60 -5.05
C GLY A 45 -5.16 -11.14 -4.96
N THR A 46 -4.66 -10.56 -6.04
CA THR A 46 -4.34 -9.12 -6.00
C THR A 46 -5.64 -8.31 -6.07
N PRO A 47 -5.92 -7.42 -5.10
CA PRO A 47 -7.15 -6.62 -5.09
C PRO A 47 -7.28 -5.70 -6.32
N ASP A 48 -8.52 -5.31 -6.64
CA ASP A 48 -8.82 -4.37 -7.73
C ASP A 48 -8.26 -2.96 -7.42
N LEU A 49 -8.36 -2.52 -6.17
CA LEU A 49 -7.59 -1.39 -5.64
C LEU A 49 -6.64 -1.91 -4.57
N TYR A 50 -5.34 -1.69 -4.75
CA TYR A 50 -4.32 -2.03 -3.77
C TYR A 50 -3.44 -0.83 -3.51
N ALA A 51 -3.38 -0.35 -2.26
CA ALA A 51 -2.54 0.77 -1.88
C ALA A 51 -1.60 0.39 -0.74
N VAL A 52 -0.36 0.87 -0.81
CA VAL A 52 0.62 0.81 0.28
C VAL A 52 1.09 2.22 0.56
N ILE A 53 1.03 2.65 1.81
CA ILE A 53 1.50 3.96 2.27
C ILE A 53 2.53 3.69 3.37
N ARG A 54 3.61 4.47 3.42
CA ARG A 54 4.67 4.34 4.44
C ARG A 54 4.71 5.61 5.30
N PRO A 55 3.83 5.73 6.32
CA PRO A 55 3.67 6.95 7.11
C PRO A 55 4.97 7.48 7.71
N GLN A 56 5.77 6.60 8.30
CA GLN A 56 7.02 7.00 8.95
C GLN A 56 8.05 7.52 7.95
N ALA A 57 8.17 6.87 6.78
CA ALA A 57 9.04 7.34 5.70
C ALA A 57 8.55 8.69 5.16
N MET A 58 7.24 8.82 4.90
CA MET A 58 6.65 10.05 4.38
C MET A 58 6.80 11.21 5.37
N LYS A 59 6.64 10.97 6.68
CA LYS A 59 6.80 11.98 7.74
C LYS A 59 8.24 12.50 7.87
N ARG A 60 9.23 11.66 7.56
CA ARG A 60 10.66 11.98 7.59
C ARG A 60 11.16 12.57 6.27
N ASP A 61 10.40 12.43 5.19
CA ASP A 61 10.75 12.98 3.90
C ASP A 61 10.74 14.52 3.93
N GLY A 62 11.81 15.14 3.40
CA GLY A 62 11.99 16.58 3.42
C GLY A 62 11.02 17.37 2.53
N LEU A 63 10.40 16.72 1.54
CA LEU A 63 9.42 17.34 0.65
C LEU A 63 7.99 17.04 1.10
N TYR A 64 7.67 15.77 1.41
CA TYR A 64 6.29 15.34 1.69
C TYR A 64 5.92 15.36 3.18
N GLY A 65 6.88 15.50 4.09
CA GLY A 65 6.64 15.37 5.53
C GLY A 65 5.71 16.44 6.12
N SER A 66 5.75 17.68 5.63
CA SER A 66 4.84 18.75 6.05
C SER A 66 3.41 18.49 5.57
N PHE A 67 3.26 18.10 4.31
CA PHE A 67 1.99 17.72 3.71
C PHE A 67 1.33 16.57 4.45
N PHE A 68 2.07 15.48 4.70
CA PHE A 68 1.52 14.33 5.42
C PHE A 68 1.03 14.71 6.82
N LYS A 69 1.81 15.52 7.56
CA LYS A 69 1.38 16.04 8.87
C LYS A 69 0.11 16.88 8.77
N ALA A 70 -0.04 17.69 7.72
CA ALA A 70 -1.26 18.47 7.49
C ALA A 70 -2.47 17.57 7.19
N VAL A 71 -2.32 16.55 6.34
CA VAL A 71 -3.36 15.56 6.05
C VAL A 71 -3.80 14.81 7.31
N VAL A 72 -2.86 14.36 8.14
CA VAL A 72 -3.17 13.69 9.41
C VAL A 72 -3.94 14.61 10.35
N ARG A 73 -3.53 15.88 10.50
CA ARG A 73 -4.27 16.87 11.32
C ARG A 73 -5.68 17.11 10.78
N ALA A 74 -5.83 17.22 9.45
CA ALA A 74 -7.13 17.39 8.82
C ALA A 74 -8.04 16.17 9.04
N ALA A 75 -7.49 14.96 8.94
CA ALA A 75 -8.22 13.72 9.21
C ALA A 75 -8.69 13.62 10.68
N GLN A 76 -7.84 14.03 11.63
CA GLN A 76 -8.18 14.13 13.05
C GLN A 76 -9.29 15.17 13.27
N ALA A 77 -9.15 16.37 12.72
CA ALA A 77 -10.14 17.44 12.87
C ALA A 77 -11.51 17.10 12.27
N ARG A 78 -11.53 16.32 11.18
CA ARG A 78 -12.77 15.86 10.53
C ARG A 78 -13.40 14.63 11.21
N GLY A 79 -12.76 14.05 12.22
CA GLY A 79 -13.25 12.84 12.88
C GLY A 79 -13.36 11.62 11.95
N VAL A 80 -12.55 11.57 10.89
CA VAL A 80 -12.66 10.54 9.83
C VAL A 80 -12.38 9.13 10.37
N ALA A 81 -11.63 9.02 11.47
CA ALA A 81 -11.51 7.77 12.20
C ALA A 81 -12.37 7.82 13.47
N ARG A 82 -13.08 6.72 13.74
CA ARG A 82 -13.75 6.50 15.02
C ARG A 82 -12.65 6.38 16.09
N GLY A 83 -12.36 7.48 16.76
CA GLY A 83 -11.36 7.58 17.82
C GLY A 83 -9.97 8.02 17.34
N ASP A 84 -9.38 8.98 18.07
CA ASP A 84 -8.03 9.51 17.85
C ASP A 84 -6.96 8.41 17.77
N THR A 85 -7.17 7.32 18.51
CA THR A 85 -6.24 6.20 18.61
C THR A 85 -6.09 5.44 17.29
N MET A 86 -7.13 5.38 16.44
CA MET A 86 -7.03 4.75 15.11
C MET A 86 -6.19 5.59 14.15
N VAL A 87 -6.34 6.93 14.19
CA VAL A 87 -5.46 7.81 13.41
C VAL A 87 -4.03 7.71 13.92
N ARG A 88 -3.81 7.64 15.23
CA ARG A 88 -2.47 7.43 15.81
C ARG A 88 -1.87 6.08 15.44
N ALA A 89 -2.68 5.03 15.34
CA ALA A 89 -2.23 3.72 14.87
C ALA A 89 -1.80 3.78 13.40
N ALA A 90 -2.61 4.40 12.55
CA ALA A 90 -2.28 4.60 11.14
C ALA A 90 -1.04 5.50 10.97
N GLU A 91 -0.96 6.63 11.67
CA GLU A 91 0.20 7.53 11.63
C GLU A 91 1.46 6.83 12.14
N GLY A 92 1.34 6.05 13.22
CA GLY A 92 2.44 5.37 13.88
C GLY A 92 2.92 4.10 13.18
N ALA A 93 2.11 3.52 12.29
CA ALA A 93 2.43 2.31 11.55
C ALA A 93 3.61 2.53 10.59
N GLU A 94 4.40 1.48 10.38
CA GLU A 94 5.47 1.46 9.39
C GLU A 94 4.89 1.42 7.97
N GLU A 95 3.85 0.61 7.76
CA GLU A 95 3.13 0.50 6.49
C GLU A 95 1.61 0.42 6.74
N ILE A 96 0.85 1.14 5.91
CA ILE A 96 -0.59 1.00 5.77
C ILE A 96 -0.85 0.35 4.43
N ILE A 97 -1.57 -0.76 4.41
CA ILE A 97 -1.95 -1.47 3.19
C ILE A 97 -3.47 -1.49 3.11
N VAL A 98 -4.02 -1.10 1.97
CA VAL A 98 -5.46 -1.13 1.69
C VAL A 98 -5.67 -2.02 0.48
N GLY A 99 -6.57 -2.99 0.60
CA GLY A 99 -7.06 -3.76 -0.53
C GLY A 99 -8.57 -3.69 -0.61
N LEU A 100 -9.10 -3.32 -1.79
CA LEU A 100 -10.53 -3.39 -2.11
C LEU A 100 -10.75 -4.33 -3.28
N SER A 101 -11.70 -5.23 -3.09
CA SER A 101 -12.22 -6.15 -4.10
C SER A 101 -13.69 -5.84 -4.38
N LYS A 102 -14.28 -6.51 -5.39
CA LYS A 102 -15.70 -6.37 -5.71
C LYS A 102 -16.60 -6.62 -4.48
N GLY A 103 -17.71 -5.89 -4.40
CA GLY A 103 -18.75 -6.16 -3.39
C GLY A 103 -18.50 -5.56 -2.01
N PHE A 104 -17.76 -4.44 -1.90
CA PHE A 104 -17.37 -3.80 -0.63
C PHE A 104 -16.49 -4.67 0.28
N ASP A 105 -15.85 -5.67 -0.32
CA ASP A 105 -14.90 -6.54 0.33
C ASP A 105 -13.56 -5.81 0.49
N ALA A 106 -13.22 -5.46 1.73
CA ALA A 106 -12.09 -4.58 2.02
C ALA A 106 -11.23 -5.12 3.16
N ALA A 107 -9.93 -4.95 3.03
CA ALA A 107 -8.98 -5.14 4.13
C ALA A 107 -8.05 -3.93 4.25
N LEU A 108 -7.84 -3.50 5.49
CA LEU A 108 -6.89 -2.48 5.91
C LEU A 108 -5.87 -3.15 6.83
N VAL A 109 -4.61 -3.17 6.44
CA VAL A 109 -3.52 -3.71 7.25
C VAL A 109 -2.63 -2.58 7.74
N LEU A 110 -2.39 -2.52 9.04
CA LEU A 110 -1.40 -1.63 9.66
C LEU A 110 -0.25 -2.50 10.15
N ARG A 111 0.94 -2.36 9.56
CA ARG A 111 2.14 -3.08 9.97
C ARG A 111 3.00 -2.24 10.91
N GLY A 112 3.64 -2.90 11.87
CA GLY A 112 4.54 -2.22 12.82
C GLY A 112 3.81 -1.19 13.68
N VAL A 113 2.59 -1.50 14.12
CA VAL A 113 1.83 -0.59 14.99
C VAL A 113 2.58 -0.39 16.31
N PRO A 114 2.72 0.86 16.82
CA PRO A 114 3.42 1.12 18.07
C PRO A 114 2.89 0.29 19.24
N ALA A 115 3.79 -0.30 20.03
CA ALA A 115 3.43 -1.20 21.13
C ALA A 115 2.60 -0.53 22.25
N SER A 116 2.58 0.81 22.31
CA SER A 116 1.74 1.59 23.21
C SER A 116 0.26 1.59 22.82
N LEU A 117 -0.08 1.17 21.60
CA LEU A 117 -1.44 1.15 21.08
C LEU A 117 -2.03 -0.26 21.16
N ASP A 118 -3.30 -0.33 21.53
CA ASP A 118 -4.05 -1.56 21.75
C ASP A 118 -5.51 -1.33 21.33
N PRO A 119 -6.12 -2.18 20.48
CA PRO A 119 -7.51 -2.03 20.08
C PRO A 119 -8.50 -1.93 21.26
N GLN A 120 -8.23 -2.59 22.39
CA GLN A 120 -9.09 -2.53 23.58
C GLN A 120 -9.13 -1.14 24.21
N LYS A 121 -8.08 -0.34 24.01
CA LYS A 121 -7.95 1.00 24.58
C LYS A 121 -8.47 2.09 23.64
N ILE A 122 -9.02 1.71 22.49
CA ILE A 122 -9.57 2.66 21.53
C ILE A 122 -10.99 3.02 21.95
N THR A 123 -11.20 4.30 22.19
CA THR A 123 -12.50 4.87 22.53
C THR A 123 -12.97 5.85 21.47
N ASP A 124 -14.28 6.03 21.35
CA ASP A 124 -14.90 7.11 20.56
C ASP A 124 -14.77 8.48 21.26
N ALA A 125 -15.35 9.51 20.64
CA ALA A 125 -15.34 10.87 21.17
C ALA A 125 -16.09 11.00 22.51
N GLU A 126 -17.01 10.08 22.80
CA GLU A 126 -17.75 10.01 24.06
C GLU A 126 -17.03 9.14 25.12
N GLY A 127 -15.83 8.65 24.82
CA GLY A 127 -15.03 7.81 25.72
C GLY A 127 -15.50 6.35 25.80
N ARG A 128 -16.40 5.91 24.93
CA ARG A 128 -16.87 4.52 24.90
C ARG A 128 -15.92 3.66 24.10
N ALA A 129 -15.66 2.45 24.60
CA ALA A 129 -14.84 1.47 23.88
C ALA A 129 -15.44 1.18 22.50
N LEU A 130 -14.58 1.16 21.48
CA LEU A 130 -14.99 0.85 20.11
C LEU A 130 -14.90 -0.63 19.78
N PHE A 131 -14.02 -1.34 20.46
CA PHE A 131 -13.72 -2.74 20.19
C PHE A 131 -13.87 -3.61 21.42
N ARG A 132 -14.28 -4.85 21.20
CA ARG A 132 -14.31 -5.89 22.23
C ARG A 132 -13.62 -7.15 21.70
N PRO A 133 -12.70 -7.77 22.47
CA PRO A 133 -12.09 -9.02 22.08
C PRO A 133 -13.14 -10.14 22.01
N THR A 134 -13.06 -10.99 20.99
CA THR A 134 -13.90 -12.20 20.87
C THR A 134 -13.35 -13.35 21.70
N SER A 135 -12.02 -13.42 21.86
CA SER A 135 -11.34 -14.44 22.66
C SER A 135 -9.91 -14.01 23.02
N ASP A 136 -9.55 -14.11 24.30
CA ASP A 136 -8.23 -13.70 24.81
C ASP A 136 -7.17 -14.81 24.72
N ARG A 137 -7.54 -16.01 24.25
CA ARG A 137 -6.65 -17.20 24.23
C ARG A 137 -6.16 -17.59 22.83
N ALA A 138 -6.56 -16.85 21.80
CA ALA A 138 -6.19 -17.13 20.42
C ALA A 138 -4.82 -16.52 20.08
N LYS A 139 -4.06 -17.21 19.20
CA LYS A 139 -2.79 -16.68 18.65
C LYS A 139 -2.98 -15.39 17.84
N VAL A 140 -4.16 -15.24 17.24
CA VAL A 140 -4.64 -14.03 16.59
C VAL A 140 -5.89 -13.61 17.33
N ILE A 141 -5.87 -12.42 17.94
CA ILE A 141 -7.01 -11.90 18.69
C ILE A 141 -7.92 -11.15 17.71
N GLU A 142 -9.17 -11.59 17.61
CA GLU A 142 -10.22 -10.85 16.89
C GLU A 142 -10.88 -9.84 17.84
N TYR A 143 -11.07 -8.63 17.33
CA TYR A 143 -11.77 -7.53 17.95
C TYR A 143 -13.01 -7.19 17.13
N GLU A 144 -14.19 -7.32 17.74
CA GLU A 144 -15.45 -6.94 17.13
C GLU A 144 -15.73 -5.46 17.39
N LEU A 145 -16.31 -4.80 16.39
CA LEU A 145 -16.78 -3.42 16.54
C LEU A 145 -18.05 -3.38 17.39
N LEU A 146 -18.05 -2.55 18.44
CA LEU A 146 -19.17 -2.44 19.39
C LEU A 146 -20.34 -1.59 18.86
N ASP A 147 -20.12 -0.78 17.83
CA ASP A 147 -21.18 0.03 17.22
C ASP A 147 -22.18 -0.85 16.45
N ARG A 148 -23.37 -1.02 17.02
CA ARG A 148 -24.47 -1.83 16.46
C ARG A 148 -24.95 -1.39 15.09
N ARG A 149 -24.70 -0.13 14.67
CA ARG A 149 -25.02 0.31 13.29
C ARG A 149 -24.15 -0.38 12.24
N HIS A 150 -23.03 -0.97 12.66
CA HIS A 150 -22.02 -1.57 11.80
C HIS A 150 -21.45 -2.88 12.38
N ALA A 151 -22.10 -3.48 13.38
CA ALA A 151 -21.58 -4.63 14.12
C ALA A 151 -21.34 -5.86 13.24
N ASP A 152 -22.10 -5.99 12.16
CA ASP A 152 -21.93 -7.07 11.17
C ASP A 152 -20.95 -6.70 10.05
N ALA A 153 -20.53 -5.44 9.97
CA ALA A 153 -19.79 -4.93 8.82
C ALA A 153 -18.27 -5.07 8.94
N GLY A 154 -17.68 -5.24 10.14
CA GLY A 154 -16.21 -5.33 10.27
C GLY A 154 -15.64 -5.85 11.57
N ALA A 155 -14.34 -6.18 11.52
CA ALA A 155 -13.54 -6.65 12.65
C ALA A 155 -12.07 -6.22 12.50
N VAL A 156 -11.32 -6.23 13.59
CA VAL A 156 -9.86 -6.05 13.60
C VAL A 156 -9.19 -7.29 14.16
N PHE A 157 -8.21 -7.84 13.45
CA PHE A 157 -7.40 -8.96 13.90
C PHE A 157 -6.01 -8.46 14.28
N VAL A 158 -5.48 -8.87 15.42
CA VAL A 158 -4.11 -8.52 15.85
C VAL A 158 -3.20 -9.73 15.75
N LEU A 159 -2.17 -9.62 14.92
CA LEU A 159 -1.14 -10.64 14.68
C LEU A 159 0.07 -10.45 15.61
N PRO A 160 0.92 -11.48 15.81
CA PRO A 160 2.04 -11.46 16.75
C PRO A 160 3.09 -10.37 16.51
N ASP A 161 3.26 -9.91 15.27
CA ASP A 161 4.23 -8.90 14.84
C ASP A 161 3.70 -7.46 14.94
N ARG A 162 2.65 -7.24 15.75
CA ARG A 162 1.94 -5.95 15.86
C ARG A 162 1.32 -5.49 14.54
N THR A 163 0.98 -6.44 13.67
CA THR A 163 0.16 -6.17 12.49
C THR A 163 -1.32 -6.19 12.87
N TRP A 164 -2.03 -5.12 12.58
CA TRP A 164 -3.48 -5.04 12.72
C TRP A 164 -4.13 -5.21 11.36
N VAL A 165 -5.10 -6.11 11.24
CA VAL A 165 -5.84 -6.36 10.01
C VAL A 165 -7.31 -6.04 10.25
N GLY A 166 -7.73 -4.86 9.82
CA GLY A 166 -9.13 -4.48 9.73
C GLY A 166 -9.76 -5.10 8.50
N THR A 167 -10.94 -5.69 8.64
CA THR A 167 -11.68 -6.32 7.53
C THR A 167 -13.11 -5.82 7.50
N LEU A 168 -13.66 -5.66 6.29
CA LEU A 168 -15.08 -5.35 6.06
C LEU A 168 -15.72 -6.39 5.13
N GLY A 169 -17.00 -6.70 5.36
CA GLY A 169 -17.74 -7.67 4.55
C GLY A 169 -17.16 -9.09 4.63
N ASP A 170 -17.09 -9.78 3.49
CA ASP A 170 -16.64 -11.17 3.39
C ASP A 170 -15.17 -11.37 3.79
N ALA A 171 -14.34 -10.31 3.74
CA ALA A 171 -12.97 -10.33 4.24
C ALA A 171 -12.88 -10.78 5.70
N ARG A 172 -13.91 -10.52 6.52
CA ARG A 172 -13.93 -10.94 7.92
C ARG A 172 -13.96 -12.46 8.06
N THR A 173 -14.87 -13.11 7.34
CA THR A 173 -15.01 -14.58 7.35
C THR A 173 -13.76 -15.24 6.78
N ARG A 174 -13.21 -14.69 5.69
CA ARG A 174 -11.94 -15.17 5.13
C ARG A 174 -10.79 -15.01 6.10
N ALA A 175 -10.63 -13.85 6.74
CA ALA A 175 -9.58 -13.61 7.74
C ALA A 175 -9.64 -14.64 8.88
N ARG A 176 -10.84 -14.94 9.42
CA ARG A 176 -11.01 -16.01 10.42
C ARG A 176 -10.50 -17.36 9.92
N GLN A 177 -10.89 -17.73 8.70
CA GLN A 177 -10.49 -19.02 8.12
C GLN A 177 -8.98 -19.10 7.89
N VAL A 178 -8.38 -18.09 7.27
CA VAL A 178 -6.95 -18.12 6.91
C VAL A 178 -6.04 -17.93 8.12
N PHE A 179 -6.48 -17.21 9.17
CA PHE A 179 -5.68 -17.13 10.39
C PHE A 179 -5.79 -18.38 11.27
N ALA A 180 -6.87 -19.16 11.14
CA ALA A 180 -6.94 -20.50 11.71
C ALA A 180 -6.09 -21.52 10.93
N MET A 181 -5.98 -21.34 9.60
CA MET A 181 -5.23 -22.23 8.69
C MET A 181 -4.41 -21.42 7.68
N PRO A 182 -3.20 -20.92 8.05
CA PRO A 182 -2.43 -20.01 7.21
C PRO A 182 -1.98 -20.63 5.89
N ALA A 183 -2.20 -19.91 4.79
CA ALA A 183 -1.93 -20.36 3.42
C ALA A 183 -0.57 -19.89 2.88
N ARG A 184 0.08 -18.90 3.54
CA ARG A 184 1.38 -18.32 3.17
C ARG A 184 1.43 -17.77 1.74
N ARG A 185 0.40 -17.03 1.35
CA ARG A 185 0.33 -16.35 0.07
C ARG A 185 1.40 -15.25 0.02
N PRO A 186 2.08 -15.08 -1.14
CA PRO A 186 2.99 -13.97 -1.31
C PRO A 186 2.20 -12.64 -1.26
N ALA A 187 2.78 -11.65 -0.60
CA ALA A 187 2.28 -10.29 -0.67
C ALA A 187 2.39 -9.78 -2.13
N PRO A 188 1.45 -8.94 -2.61
CA PRO A 188 1.62 -8.25 -3.87
C PRO A 188 2.95 -7.47 -3.90
N GLU A 189 3.70 -7.61 -4.98
CA GLU A 189 4.97 -6.91 -5.15
C GLU A 189 4.72 -5.40 -5.31
N VAL A 190 5.40 -4.60 -4.49
CA VAL A 190 5.36 -3.15 -4.57
C VAL A 190 6.77 -2.59 -4.43
N ASP A 191 6.97 -1.45 -5.06
CA ASP A 191 8.21 -0.70 -4.98
C ASP A 191 8.61 -0.42 -3.52
N PRO A 192 9.74 -0.96 -3.02
CA PRO A 192 10.11 -0.84 -1.61
C PRO A 192 10.53 0.59 -1.24
N ASP A 193 10.98 1.38 -2.21
CA ASP A 193 11.51 2.73 -1.98
C ASP A 193 10.44 3.82 -2.11
N ALA A 194 9.26 3.49 -2.64
CA ALA A 194 8.16 4.45 -2.75
C ALA A 194 7.59 4.84 -1.37
N LEU A 195 7.24 6.10 -1.18
CA LEU A 195 6.53 6.57 0.02
C LEU A 195 5.07 6.13 0.03
N ALA A 196 4.47 6.03 -1.16
CA ALA A 196 3.16 5.47 -1.37
C ALA A 196 3.06 4.82 -2.75
N VAL A 197 2.30 3.75 -2.85
CA VAL A 197 1.96 3.04 -4.08
C VAL A 197 0.46 2.85 -4.11
N VAL A 198 -0.19 3.15 -5.23
CA VAL A 198 -1.59 2.82 -5.49
C VAL A 198 -1.67 2.09 -6.81
N ARG A 199 -2.20 0.87 -6.79
CA ARG A 199 -2.48 0.05 -7.96
C ARG A 199 -3.98 -0.04 -8.14
N VAL A 200 -4.44 0.27 -9.34
CA VAL A 200 -5.82 0.12 -9.78
C VAL A 200 -5.82 -0.90 -10.91
N SER A 201 -6.67 -1.91 -10.85
CA SER A 201 -6.82 -2.94 -11.87
C SER A 201 -8.28 -3.37 -12.01
N GLY A 202 -8.54 -4.26 -12.97
CA GLY A 202 -9.87 -4.80 -13.19
C GLY A 202 -10.84 -3.71 -13.65
N PRO A 203 -12.13 -3.77 -13.28
CA PRO A 203 -13.12 -2.79 -13.75
C PRO A 203 -12.85 -1.34 -13.32
N LEU A 204 -12.07 -1.11 -12.26
CA LEU A 204 -11.82 0.23 -11.73
C LEU A 204 -10.99 1.10 -12.68
N VAL A 205 -10.14 0.51 -13.53
CA VAL A 205 -9.37 1.29 -14.53
C VAL A 205 -10.28 1.86 -15.63
N HIS A 206 -11.47 1.29 -15.80
CA HIS A 206 -12.48 1.72 -16.77
C HIS A 206 -13.46 2.75 -16.19
N ALA A 207 -13.32 3.13 -14.92
CA ALA A 207 -14.15 4.18 -14.31
C ALA A 207 -14.02 5.52 -15.06
N LEU A 208 -12.89 5.75 -15.73
CA LEU A 208 -12.59 6.98 -16.48
C LEU A 208 -12.90 6.87 -17.99
N ASP A 209 -13.46 5.76 -18.48
CA ASP A 209 -13.72 5.53 -19.92
C ASP A 209 -14.60 6.62 -20.55
N ARG A 210 -15.48 7.24 -19.75
CA ARG A 210 -16.37 8.31 -20.20
C ARG A 210 -15.77 9.71 -20.04
N HIS A 211 -14.61 9.83 -19.41
CA HIS A 211 -13.99 11.13 -19.18
C HIS A 211 -13.44 11.70 -20.50
N PRO A 212 -13.76 12.94 -20.90
CA PRO A 212 -13.33 13.51 -22.18
C PRO A 212 -11.81 13.47 -22.40
N LEU A 213 -11.05 13.73 -21.33
CA LEU A 213 -9.59 13.75 -21.35
C LEU A 213 -8.96 12.35 -21.19
N TYR A 214 -9.50 11.50 -20.32
CA TYR A 214 -8.85 10.25 -19.89
C TYR A 214 -9.44 9.00 -20.54
N GLY A 215 -10.62 9.07 -21.14
CA GLY A 215 -11.33 7.90 -21.65
C GLY A 215 -10.62 7.21 -22.83
N MET A 216 -9.81 7.96 -23.58
CA MET A 216 -8.97 7.37 -24.62
C MET A 216 -7.73 6.68 -24.05
N LEU A 217 -7.25 7.12 -22.87
CA LEU A 217 -6.11 6.55 -22.17
C LEU A 217 -6.45 5.23 -21.47
N SER A 218 -7.71 5.03 -21.06
CA SER A 218 -8.16 3.81 -20.39
C SER A 218 -8.53 2.67 -21.35
N LYS A 219 -8.55 2.91 -22.67
CA LYS A 219 -8.83 1.85 -23.67
C LYS A 219 -7.76 0.76 -23.61
N LYS A 220 -8.20 -0.49 -23.37
CA LYS A 220 -7.34 -1.67 -23.19
C LYS A 220 -6.29 -1.52 -22.05
N LEU A 221 -6.47 -0.56 -21.17
CA LEU A 221 -5.68 -0.43 -19.95
C LEU A 221 -6.07 -1.58 -19.01
N THR A 222 -5.09 -2.31 -18.48
CA THR A 222 -5.33 -3.43 -17.56
C THR A 222 -5.02 -3.05 -16.12
N THR A 223 -3.97 -2.24 -15.92
CA THR A 223 -3.51 -1.79 -14.61
C THR A 223 -2.96 -0.37 -14.71
N ALA A 224 -3.29 0.45 -13.71
CA ALA A 224 -2.63 1.73 -13.46
C ALA A 224 -1.92 1.67 -12.10
N LEU A 225 -0.63 2.00 -12.08
CA LEU A 225 0.20 2.08 -10.88
C LEU A 225 0.63 3.52 -10.66
N PHE A 226 0.45 4.04 -9.45
CA PHE A 226 0.88 5.36 -9.03
C PHE A 226 1.90 5.18 -7.90
N ALA A 227 3.14 5.56 -8.11
CA ALA A 227 4.22 5.45 -7.13
C ALA A 227 4.75 6.85 -6.79
N LEU A 228 4.61 7.24 -5.53
CA LEU A 228 5.19 8.48 -5.01
C LEU A 228 6.61 8.18 -4.51
N LYS A 229 7.61 8.71 -5.20
CA LYS A 229 9.02 8.51 -4.87
C LYS A 229 9.52 9.57 -3.88
N PRO A 230 10.49 9.22 -3.00
CA PRO A 230 11.01 10.14 -2.00
C PRO A 230 11.74 11.34 -2.61
N GLY A 231 11.75 12.45 -1.88
CA GLY A 231 12.36 13.71 -2.27
C GLY A 231 11.95 14.15 -3.68
N LYS A 232 12.94 14.41 -4.54
CA LYS A 232 12.72 14.88 -5.91
C LYS A 232 12.35 13.77 -6.91
N GLY A 233 12.14 12.53 -6.45
CA GLY A 233 11.73 11.43 -7.32
C GLY A 233 10.35 11.63 -7.96
N GLY A 234 9.48 12.41 -7.29
CA GLY A 234 8.18 12.81 -7.82
C GLY A 234 7.16 11.66 -7.92
N LEU A 235 6.15 11.86 -8.76
CA LEU A 235 5.13 10.86 -9.07
C LEU A 235 5.53 10.08 -10.31
N VAL A 236 5.47 8.75 -10.22
CA VAL A 236 5.62 7.83 -11.35
C VAL A 236 4.30 7.12 -11.57
N VAL A 237 3.70 7.30 -12.74
CA VAL A 237 2.49 6.61 -13.18
C VAL A 237 2.88 5.55 -14.20
N GLY A 238 2.61 4.28 -13.92
CA GLY A 238 2.76 3.16 -14.85
C GLY A 238 1.39 2.72 -15.37
N LEU A 239 1.19 2.75 -16.68
CA LEU A 239 -0.05 2.36 -17.35
C LEU A 239 0.24 1.11 -18.19
N THR A 240 -0.23 -0.04 -17.72
CA THR A 240 0.00 -1.33 -18.40
C THR A 240 -1.18 -1.67 -19.29
N TYR A 241 -0.91 -1.91 -20.56
CA TYR A 241 -1.92 -2.22 -21.58
C TYR A 241 -1.92 -3.71 -21.95
N ALA A 242 -3.00 -4.15 -22.58
CA ALA A 242 -3.18 -5.55 -22.98
C ALA A 242 -2.20 -6.02 -24.07
N ASP A 243 -1.74 -5.11 -24.95
CA ASP A 243 -0.88 -5.43 -26.09
C ASP A 243 0.01 -4.24 -26.50
N ALA A 244 0.97 -4.49 -27.38
CA ALA A 244 1.96 -3.50 -27.82
C ALA A 244 1.32 -2.35 -28.63
N ASP A 245 0.32 -2.64 -29.46
CA ASP A 245 -0.39 -1.62 -30.25
C ASP A 245 -1.15 -0.66 -29.33
N ALA A 246 -1.83 -1.20 -28.32
CA ALA A 246 -2.48 -0.42 -27.27
C ALA A 246 -1.48 0.39 -26.45
N THR A 247 -0.27 -0.11 -26.25
CA THR A 247 0.80 0.60 -25.53
C THR A 247 1.28 1.81 -26.34
N ALA A 248 1.55 1.63 -27.64
CA ALA A 248 1.94 2.73 -28.52
C ALA A 248 0.84 3.80 -28.60
N TRP A 249 -0.42 3.37 -28.69
CA TRP A 249 -1.56 4.29 -28.63
C TRP A 249 -1.64 5.01 -27.29
N GLY A 250 -1.52 4.27 -26.19
CA GLY A 250 -1.53 4.78 -24.83
C GLY A 250 -0.42 5.79 -24.56
N GLU A 251 0.77 5.61 -25.14
CA GLU A 251 1.86 6.57 -25.05
C GLU A 251 1.49 7.91 -25.70
N MET A 252 0.93 7.88 -26.91
CA MET A 252 0.47 9.08 -27.60
C MET A 252 -0.63 9.80 -26.80
N GLN A 253 -1.59 9.04 -26.25
CA GLN A 253 -2.64 9.63 -25.41
C GLN A 253 -2.08 10.20 -24.10
N ALA A 254 -1.12 9.53 -23.46
CA ALA A 254 -0.49 10.02 -22.24
C ALA A 254 0.23 11.35 -22.48
N LYS A 255 0.99 11.47 -23.58
CA LYS A 255 1.63 12.73 -23.99
C LYS A 255 0.58 13.82 -24.21
N ARG A 256 -0.48 13.51 -24.94
CA ARG A 256 -1.58 14.45 -25.20
C ARG A 256 -2.24 14.92 -23.90
N VAL A 257 -2.58 14.01 -22.99
CA VAL A 257 -3.19 14.33 -21.70
C VAL A 257 -2.28 15.23 -20.87
N VAL A 258 -0.99 14.92 -20.79
CA VAL A 258 0.00 15.76 -20.10
C VAL A 258 0.06 17.16 -20.72
N GLU A 259 0.08 17.26 -22.04
CA GLU A 259 0.09 18.54 -22.75
C GLU A 259 -1.20 19.34 -22.53
N GLU A 260 -2.36 18.70 -22.59
CA GLU A 260 -3.66 19.34 -22.37
C GLU A 260 -3.76 19.83 -20.92
N LEU A 261 -3.40 19.02 -19.92
CA LEU A 261 -3.37 19.45 -18.52
C LEU A 261 -2.37 20.58 -18.26
N ALA A 262 -1.27 20.62 -19.00
CA ALA A 262 -0.30 21.70 -18.93
C ALA A 262 -0.77 22.99 -19.63
N LYS A 263 -1.74 22.90 -20.55
CA LYS A 263 -2.34 24.02 -21.29
C LYS A 263 -3.60 24.58 -20.59
N ASP A 264 -4.42 23.72 -20.01
CA ASP A 264 -5.72 24.04 -19.36
C ASP A 264 -5.61 24.80 -18.03
N GLY A 265 -4.50 25.50 -17.80
CA GLY A 265 -4.36 26.46 -16.70
C GLY A 265 -5.25 27.70 -16.84
N GLY A 266 -6.51 27.60 -17.27
CA GLY A 266 -7.30 28.79 -17.62
C GLY A 266 -8.83 28.73 -17.62
N ALA A 267 -9.51 27.61 -17.34
CA ALA A 267 -10.97 27.54 -17.60
C ALA A 267 -11.83 26.85 -16.53
N ALA A 268 -11.56 27.05 -15.24
CA ALA A 268 -12.56 27.01 -14.15
C ALA A 268 -11.86 27.23 -12.80
N GLY A 269 -12.09 28.38 -12.15
CA GLY A 269 -11.80 28.57 -10.72
C GLY A 269 -10.33 28.57 -10.30
N GLY A 270 -9.63 29.70 -10.50
CA GLY A 270 -8.58 30.17 -9.58
C GLY A 270 -7.20 29.51 -9.57
N VAL A 271 -7.01 28.29 -10.06
CA VAL A 271 -5.72 27.58 -9.97
C VAL A 271 -4.94 27.61 -11.30
N SER A 272 -4.96 28.77 -11.98
CA SER A 272 -4.53 28.96 -13.38
C SER A 272 -3.02 28.77 -13.63
N GLU A 273 -2.14 29.16 -12.70
CA GLU A 273 -0.69 28.91 -12.82
C GLU A 273 -0.26 27.50 -12.36
N SER A 274 -1.19 26.71 -11.82
CA SER A 274 -0.86 25.59 -10.93
C SER A 274 -0.44 24.30 -11.60
N ARG A 275 -0.56 24.18 -12.92
CA ARG A 275 -0.29 22.93 -13.65
C ARG A 275 0.85 23.04 -14.67
N ALA A 276 1.50 24.19 -14.77
CA ALA A 276 2.63 24.40 -15.69
C ALA A 276 3.81 23.43 -15.42
N TRP A 277 3.95 22.94 -14.19
CA TRP A 277 4.95 21.94 -13.81
C TRP A 277 4.78 20.60 -14.55
N LEU A 278 3.58 20.27 -15.04
CA LEU A 278 3.33 19.08 -15.86
C LEU A 278 4.10 19.10 -17.18
N LYS A 279 4.54 20.27 -17.67
CA LYS A 279 5.43 20.38 -18.86
C LYS A 279 6.76 19.65 -18.68
N THR A 280 7.17 19.41 -17.42
CA THR A 280 8.40 18.67 -17.11
C THR A 280 8.19 17.15 -17.08
N ALA A 281 6.95 16.68 -17.28
CA ALA A 281 6.65 15.27 -17.26
C ALA A 281 7.35 14.55 -18.42
N LYS A 282 7.93 13.40 -18.13
CA LYS A 282 8.56 12.52 -19.11
C LYS A 282 7.67 11.32 -19.33
N VAL A 283 7.27 11.11 -20.57
CA VAL A 283 6.53 9.93 -21.01
C VAL A 283 7.48 9.00 -21.75
N THR A 284 7.62 7.78 -21.28
CA THR A 284 8.42 6.71 -21.89
C THR A 284 7.60 5.42 -21.87
N TYR A 285 7.99 4.41 -22.62
CA TYR A 285 7.37 3.07 -22.51
C TYR A 285 8.44 1.98 -22.45
N GLU A 286 8.08 0.86 -21.84
CA GLU A 286 8.89 -0.35 -21.79
C GLU A 286 7.94 -1.56 -21.85
N GLY A 287 8.14 -2.44 -22.85
CA GLY A 287 7.23 -3.55 -23.10
C GLY A 287 5.80 -3.06 -23.33
N THR A 288 4.86 -3.52 -22.50
CA THR A 288 3.44 -3.15 -22.54
C THR A 288 3.06 -2.04 -21.55
N THR A 289 4.03 -1.34 -20.98
CA THR A 289 3.78 -0.32 -19.95
C THR A 289 4.28 1.05 -20.37
N VAL A 290 3.41 2.05 -20.29
CA VAL A 290 3.74 3.47 -20.44
C VAL A 290 4.01 4.07 -19.06
N PHE A 291 5.15 4.73 -18.91
CA PHE A 291 5.55 5.43 -17.69
C PHE A 291 5.45 6.93 -17.89
N VAL A 292 4.72 7.61 -17.02
CA VAL A 292 4.68 9.07 -16.89
C VAL A 292 5.38 9.45 -15.59
N ARG A 293 6.50 10.17 -15.68
CA ARG A 293 7.26 10.64 -14.52
C ARG A 293 7.16 12.14 -14.41
N VAL A 294 6.77 12.65 -13.25
CA VAL A 294 6.63 14.08 -13.05
C VAL A 294 7.07 14.51 -11.66
N ALA A 295 7.82 15.61 -11.57
CA ALA A 295 8.23 16.18 -10.30
C ALA A 295 7.03 16.87 -9.63
N VAL A 296 6.75 16.55 -8.37
CA VAL A 296 5.67 17.18 -7.61
C VAL A 296 6.19 18.50 -7.02
N PRO A 297 5.62 19.67 -7.37
CA PRO A 297 6.11 20.93 -6.85
C PRO A 297 5.69 21.12 -5.38
N PRO A 298 6.54 21.72 -4.52
CA PRO A 298 6.21 21.97 -3.12
C PRO A 298 4.89 22.74 -2.92
N ARG A 299 4.61 23.73 -3.78
CA ARG A 299 3.39 24.55 -3.71
C ARG A 299 2.11 23.71 -3.83
N LEU A 300 2.11 22.69 -4.69
CA LEU A 300 0.95 21.79 -4.81
C LEU A 300 0.69 21.06 -3.49
N LEU A 301 1.75 20.62 -2.81
CA LEU A 301 1.66 19.94 -1.52
C LEU A 301 1.13 20.85 -0.41
N GLU A 302 1.31 22.17 -0.51
CA GLU A 302 0.76 23.14 0.43
C GLU A 302 -0.74 23.39 0.20
N GLU A 303 -1.18 23.33 -1.06
CA GLU A 303 -2.57 23.58 -1.48
C GLU A 303 -3.47 22.34 -1.31
N LEU A 304 -2.94 21.13 -1.57
CA LEU A 304 -3.70 19.87 -1.56
C LEU A 304 -4.50 19.57 -0.27
N PRO A 305 -4.01 19.83 0.96
CA PRO A 305 -4.78 19.59 2.17
C PRO A 305 -6.10 20.38 2.24
N ASN A 306 -6.17 21.51 1.52
CA ASN A 306 -7.34 22.38 1.47
C ASN A 306 -8.20 22.17 0.21
N ALA A 307 -7.73 21.35 -0.73
CA ALA A 307 -8.46 21.06 -1.96
C ALA A 307 -9.68 20.18 -1.69
N SER A 308 -10.80 20.51 -2.35
CA SER A 308 -11.97 19.68 -2.48
C SER A 308 -11.80 18.67 -3.63
N GLY A 309 -12.66 17.65 -3.71
CA GLY A 309 -12.65 16.71 -4.84
C GLY A 309 -12.81 17.41 -6.19
N ALA A 310 -13.64 18.47 -6.23
CA ALA A 310 -13.83 19.29 -7.42
C ALA A 310 -12.56 20.04 -7.86
N ASP A 311 -11.72 20.48 -6.92
CA ASP A 311 -10.45 21.17 -7.23
C ASP A 311 -9.41 20.23 -7.88
N LEU A 312 -9.58 18.93 -7.67
CA LEU A 312 -8.74 17.88 -8.25
C LEU A 312 -9.26 17.41 -9.62
N GLY A 313 -10.39 17.93 -10.10
CA GLY A 313 -11.03 17.50 -11.34
C GLY A 313 -11.59 16.08 -11.28
N LEU A 314 -11.99 15.63 -10.08
CA LEU A 314 -12.65 14.35 -9.80
C LEU A 314 -14.16 14.54 -9.56
#